data_AF-A0A1H7FX40-F1
#
_entry.id   AF-A0A1H7FX40-F1
#
_cell.length_a   1.000
_cell.length_b   1.000
_cell.length_c   1.000
_cell.angle_alpha   90.00
_cell.angle_beta   90.00
_cell.angle_gamma   90.00
#
_symmetry.space_group_name_H-M   'P 1'
#
loop_
_entity.id
_entity.type
_entity.pdbx_description
1 polymer ?
#
loop_
_entity_poly.entity_id
_entity_poly.type
_entity_poly.pdbx_seq_one_letter_code
_entity_poly.pdbx_strand_id
1 'polypeptide(L)'
;MSIRRSSTSESLPVQALRADAAAPLPHINQLRPKGAASSHYVNGPYNCAPAVVAMVARSWGKQGHLNDAQLINSLGKGVVTSKGTTPEGVAQMLGRIGVPLAGEALAGQYSDAALKQHLQQGNTLIAQVGVNDRATGQDSAHYVLIHKATADGNYVVSDPMANKPYVISPKQLREAVGRAPPDGGLLIPVGGPGNASAAATASSLASGQPVPAETARTDAFVGASRTSRGTAEMPLPSLLPTAPAARGEGATVLPSRAGAESLLQGLNTATLASTTGAFAGSPAASVPLEAPVPAAFSVPDNALEGIDTRFHEAAAAGPALPLSTAEQHNLASLDIRYGQESVQAAPVKEQITSQEQNVEQISRELLSRKERKDPELTRLLARLESSLFSKDRQVLNRIKREDLRDPGIGKKTWIDSF
;
A
#
# COMPACT_ATOMS: atom_id res chain seq x y z
N MET A 1 27.43 -64.28 32.16
CA MET A 1 27.61 -63.64 30.84
C MET A 1 26.63 -62.48 30.73
N SER A 2 27.09 -61.24 30.92
CA SER A 2 26.25 -60.03 30.84
C SER A 2 26.61 -59.23 29.61
N ILE A 3 25.67 -59.09 28.68
CA ILE A 3 25.84 -58.30 27.46
C ILE A 3 25.35 -56.88 27.77
N ARG A 4 26.29 -55.93 27.92
CA ARG A 4 25.99 -54.49 27.96
C ARG A 4 25.70 -54.01 26.54
N ARG A 5 24.51 -53.45 26.31
CA ARG A 5 24.18 -52.69 25.09
C ARG A 5 24.51 -51.22 25.33
N SER A 6 25.48 -50.70 24.62
CA SER A 6 25.79 -49.27 24.55
C SER A 6 24.97 -48.65 23.42
N SER A 7 23.98 -47.83 23.74
CA SER A 7 23.26 -46.99 22.78
C SER A 7 23.80 -45.57 22.87
N THR A 8 24.72 -45.23 21.96
CA THR A 8 25.12 -43.85 21.69
C THR A 8 24.12 -43.26 20.71
N SER A 9 23.16 -42.50 21.23
CA SER A 9 22.32 -41.62 20.42
C SER A 9 23.13 -40.40 20.02
N GLU A 10 23.73 -40.45 18.83
CA GLU A 10 24.33 -39.29 18.17
C GLU A 10 23.20 -38.34 17.76
N SER A 11 22.95 -37.33 18.60
CA SER A 11 22.07 -36.22 18.29
C SER A 11 22.71 -35.37 17.19
N LEU A 12 22.23 -35.53 15.96
CA LEU A 12 22.56 -34.63 14.85
C LEU A 12 22.24 -33.18 15.27
N PRO A 13 23.16 -32.22 15.07
CA PRO A 13 22.84 -30.82 15.30
C PRO A 13 21.81 -30.39 14.24
N VAL A 14 20.56 -30.27 14.65
CA VAL A 14 19.56 -29.46 13.94
C VAL A 14 20.06 -28.02 14.01
N GLN A 15 20.94 -27.65 13.09
CA GLN A 15 21.16 -26.25 12.75
C GLN A 15 19.83 -25.77 12.17
N ALA A 16 18.97 -25.27 13.05
CA ALA A 16 17.91 -24.37 12.65
C ALA A 16 18.58 -23.30 11.80
N LEU A 17 18.30 -23.31 10.49
CA LEU A 17 18.58 -22.18 9.62
C LEU A 17 18.04 -20.97 10.35
N ARG A 18 18.94 -20.20 10.98
CA ARG A 18 18.61 -18.91 11.52
C ARG A 18 18.08 -18.16 10.32
N ALA A 19 16.78 -17.89 10.31
CA ALA A 19 16.17 -16.99 9.37
C ALA A 19 17.01 -15.72 9.43
N ASP A 20 17.86 -15.53 8.41
CA ASP A 20 18.65 -14.31 8.27
C ASP A 20 17.71 -13.16 8.51
N ALA A 21 18.10 -12.26 9.42
CA ALA A 21 17.26 -11.15 9.83
C ALA A 21 16.77 -10.45 8.56
N ALA A 22 15.48 -10.62 8.27
CA ALA A 22 14.91 -10.21 6.98
C ALA A 22 15.31 -8.76 6.72
N ALA A 23 15.95 -8.53 5.57
CA ALA A 23 16.45 -7.21 5.21
C ALA A 23 15.34 -6.17 5.43
N PRO A 24 15.65 -5.02 6.04
CA PRO A 24 14.65 -4.01 6.33
C PRO A 24 13.95 -3.62 5.02
N LEU A 25 12.62 -3.69 5.04
CA LEU A 25 11.80 -3.34 3.89
C LEU A 25 12.09 -1.90 3.46
N PRO A 26 12.40 -1.68 2.18
CA PRO A 26 12.71 -0.35 1.69
C PRO A 26 11.46 0.52 1.72
N HIS A 27 11.62 1.73 2.25
CA HIS A 27 10.59 2.75 2.25
C HIS A 27 10.69 3.58 0.98
N ILE A 28 9.59 3.73 0.24
CA ILE A 28 9.51 4.57 -0.96
C ILE A 28 8.46 5.65 -0.73
N ASN A 29 8.88 6.91 -0.83
CA ASN A 29 7.98 8.06 -0.71
C ASN A 29 7.39 8.43 -2.09
N GLN A 30 6.07 8.55 -2.21
CA GLN A 30 5.38 8.88 -3.47
C GLN A 30 5.58 10.33 -3.91
N LEU A 31 5.90 11.25 -3.00
CA LEU A 31 6.10 12.67 -3.32
C LEU A 31 7.55 12.94 -3.72
N ARG A 32 8.49 12.15 -3.17
CA ARG A 32 9.93 12.31 -3.39
C ARG A 32 10.63 10.96 -3.62
N PRO A 33 10.21 10.16 -4.61
CA PRO A 33 10.88 8.89 -4.88
C PRO A 33 12.29 9.11 -5.44
N LYS A 34 13.19 8.15 -5.21
CA LYS A 34 14.52 8.19 -5.82
C LYS A 34 14.39 8.21 -7.34
N GLY A 35 15.07 9.17 -7.98
CA GLY A 35 15.02 9.37 -9.42
C GLY A 35 13.87 10.25 -9.91
N ALA A 36 13.11 10.92 -9.03
CA ALA A 36 12.00 11.80 -9.44
C ALA A 36 12.41 12.86 -10.47
N ALA A 37 13.56 13.51 -10.27
CA ALA A 37 14.06 14.56 -11.16
C ALA A 37 14.43 14.07 -12.58
N SER A 38 14.83 12.81 -12.73
CA SER A 38 15.35 12.27 -14.00
C SER A 38 14.34 11.41 -14.78
N SER A 39 13.16 11.15 -14.22
CA SER A 39 12.21 10.17 -14.77
C SER A 39 10.90 10.78 -15.28
N HIS A 40 10.84 12.11 -15.42
CA HIS A 40 9.59 12.85 -15.68
C HIS A 40 8.49 12.44 -14.71
N TYR A 41 8.88 12.18 -13.45
CA TYR A 41 7.94 11.75 -12.44
C TYR A 41 6.99 12.89 -12.12
N VAL A 42 5.73 12.68 -12.47
CA VAL A 42 4.67 13.59 -12.09
C VAL A 42 4.28 13.19 -10.67
N ASN A 43 4.69 14.02 -9.70
CA ASN A 43 4.36 13.88 -8.28
C ASN A 43 2.83 13.82 -8.12
N GLY A 44 2.28 12.61 -8.19
CA GLY A 44 0.86 12.39 -8.16
C GLY A 44 0.40 12.14 -6.73
N PRO A 45 -0.51 12.96 -6.16
CA PRO A 45 -1.20 12.60 -4.91
C PRO A 45 -1.90 11.22 -5.00
N TYR A 46 -2.14 10.74 -6.22
CA TYR A 46 -2.80 9.48 -6.56
C TYR A 46 -1.87 8.25 -6.61
N ASN A 47 -0.56 8.41 -6.34
CA ASN A 47 0.44 7.34 -6.49
C ASN A 47 0.68 6.50 -5.23
N CYS A 48 -0.20 6.56 -4.21
CA CYS A 48 -0.03 5.79 -2.99
C CYS A 48 0.02 4.28 -3.23
N ALA A 49 -0.86 3.75 -4.06
CA ALA A 49 -0.90 2.32 -4.33
C ALA A 49 0.31 1.82 -5.15
N PRO A 50 0.72 2.45 -6.27
CA PRO A 50 1.94 2.07 -6.97
C PRO A 50 3.20 2.21 -6.12
N ALA A 51 3.27 3.21 -5.23
CA ALA A 51 4.39 3.35 -4.30
C ALA A 51 4.45 2.19 -3.30
N VAL A 52 3.30 1.76 -2.75
CA VAL A 52 3.23 0.57 -1.90
C VAL A 52 3.63 -0.70 -2.65
N VAL A 53 3.14 -0.89 -3.88
CA VAL A 53 3.53 -2.05 -4.70
C VAL A 53 5.00 -1.99 -5.11
N ALA A 54 5.58 -0.79 -5.28
CA ALA A 54 7.01 -0.63 -5.48
C ALA A 54 7.81 -1.09 -4.25
N MET A 55 7.37 -0.76 -3.03
CA MET A 55 8.01 -1.25 -1.80
C MET A 55 7.98 -2.78 -1.72
N VAL A 56 6.86 -3.40 -2.11
CA VAL A 56 6.74 -4.87 -2.23
C VAL A 56 7.70 -5.41 -3.30
N ALA A 57 7.75 -4.82 -4.49
CA ALA A 57 8.64 -5.28 -5.56
C ALA A 57 10.11 -5.28 -5.11
N ARG A 58 10.53 -4.23 -4.40
CA ARG A 58 11.90 -4.14 -3.87
C ARG A 58 12.20 -5.18 -2.80
N SER A 59 11.24 -5.47 -1.92
CA SER A 59 11.42 -6.51 -0.89
C SER A 59 11.57 -7.90 -1.47
N TRP A 60 11.00 -8.10 -2.66
CA TRP A 60 11.13 -9.30 -3.47
C TRP A 60 12.37 -9.31 -4.39
N GLY A 61 13.22 -8.28 -4.33
CA GLY A 61 14.38 -8.14 -5.22
C GLY A 61 14.00 -7.99 -6.70
N LYS A 62 12.76 -7.60 -7.00
CA LYS A 62 12.25 -7.44 -8.37
C LYS A 62 12.49 -6.01 -8.86
N GLN A 63 12.53 -5.86 -10.19
CA GLN A 63 12.59 -4.56 -10.87
C GLN A 63 13.81 -3.69 -10.48
N GLY A 64 14.93 -4.32 -10.10
CA GLY A 64 16.16 -3.63 -9.66
C GLY A 64 16.76 -2.65 -10.68
N HIS A 65 16.45 -2.81 -11.98
CA HIS A 65 16.93 -1.95 -13.05
C HIS A 65 16.21 -0.59 -13.15
N LEU A 66 15.04 -0.45 -12.52
CA LEU A 66 14.30 0.81 -12.46
C LEU A 66 14.67 1.56 -11.18
N ASN A 67 14.76 2.89 -11.22
CA ASN A 67 14.71 3.69 -10.00
C ASN A 67 13.28 3.73 -9.42
N ASP A 68 13.11 4.24 -8.20
CA ASP A 68 11.81 4.18 -7.51
C ASP A 68 10.72 4.96 -8.26
N ALA A 69 11.07 6.11 -8.84
CA ALA A 69 10.14 6.93 -9.60
C ALA A 69 9.70 6.26 -10.91
N GLN A 70 10.62 5.64 -11.64
CA GLN A 70 10.33 4.83 -12.83
C GLN A 70 9.46 3.61 -12.50
N LEU A 71 9.75 2.96 -11.37
CA LEU A 71 8.99 1.80 -10.90
C LEU A 71 7.53 2.20 -10.57
N ILE A 72 7.33 3.28 -9.80
CA ILE A 72 6.00 3.83 -9.50
C ILE A 72 5.23 4.13 -10.80
N ASN A 73 5.85 4.85 -11.74
CA ASN A 73 5.23 5.19 -13.02
C ASN A 73 4.85 3.95 -13.85
N SER A 74 5.76 2.98 -13.93
CA SER A 74 5.53 1.72 -14.66
C SER A 74 4.38 0.92 -14.06
N LEU A 75 4.33 0.82 -12.73
CA LEU A 75 3.26 0.13 -12.01
C LEU A 75 1.91 0.83 -12.20
N GLY A 76 1.86 2.16 -12.10
CA GLY A 76 0.62 2.92 -12.23
C GLY A 76 0.06 2.97 -13.66
N LYS A 77 0.86 2.68 -14.69
CA LYS A 77 0.47 2.84 -16.10
C LYS A 77 -0.79 2.04 -16.45
N GLY A 78 -1.85 2.76 -16.87
CA GLY A 78 -3.13 2.18 -17.27
C GLY A 78 -3.98 1.62 -16.12
N VAL A 79 -3.58 1.85 -14.87
CA VAL A 79 -4.29 1.38 -13.67
C VAL A 79 -4.67 2.55 -12.77
N VAL A 80 -3.75 3.50 -12.58
CA VAL A 80 -3.98 4.70 -11.77
C VAL A 80 -4.59 5.80 -12.62
N THR A 81 -5.60 6.46 -12.04
CA THR A 81 -6.29 7.63 -12.63
C THR A 81 -6.14 8.84 -11.72
N SER A 82 -6.73 9.98 -12.10
CA SER A 82 -6.84 11.17 -11.25
C SER A 82 -7.72 10.95 -10.00
N LYS A 83 -8.35 9.78 -9.84
CA LYS A 83 -9.07 9.37 -8.62
C LYS A 83 -8.30 8.34 -7.79
N GLY A 84 -7.06 8.04 -8.16
CA GLY A 84 -6.32 6.89 -7.61
C GLY A 84 -6.60 5.60 -8.35
N THR A 85 -6.54 4.49 -7.62
CA THR A 85 -6.80 3.13 -8.11
C THR A 85 -7.70 2.37 -7.14
N THR A 86 -8.27 1.27 -7.62
CA THR A 86 -9.05 0.32 -6.82
C THR A 86 -8.15 -0.84 -6.30
N PRO A 87 -8.67 -1.67 -5.39
CA PRO A 87 -8.02 -2.90 -4.93
C PRO A 87 -7.68 -3.88 -6.06
N GLU A 88 -8.54 -3.99 -7.07
CA GLU A 88 -8.28 -4.80 -8.27
C GLU A 88 -7.09 -4.24 -9.05
N GLY A 89 -6.96 -2.92 -9.12
CA GLY A 89 -5.78 -2.28 -9.69
C GLY A 89 -4.50 -2.60 -8.91
N VAL A 90 -4.56 -2.67 -7.58
CA VAL A 90 -3.43 -3.14 -6.75
C VAL A 90 -3.07 -4.58 -7.09
N ALA A 91 -4.05 -5.48 -7.22
CA ALA A 91 -3.83 -6.86 -7.63
C ALA A 91 -3.20 -6.96 -9.03
N GLN A 92 -3.64 -6.14 -9.99
CA GLN A 92 -3.03 -6.06 -11.31
C GLN A 92 -1.56 -5.61 -11.25
N MET A 93 -1.25 -4.63 -10.41
CA MET A 93 0.14 -4.17 -10.20
C MET A 93 1.02 -5.26 -9.58
N LEU A 94 0.51 -6.02 -8.59
CA LEU A 94 1.19 -7.17 -8.01
C LEU A 94 1.45 -8.28 -9.05
N GLY A 95 0.47 -8.53 -9.92
CA GLY A 95 0.61 -9.45 -11.05
C GLY A 95 1.73 -9.06 -12.02
N ARG A 96 1.87 -7.76 -12.33
CA ARG A 96 2.96 -7.24 -13.20
C ARG A 96 4.36 -7.49 -12.66
N ILE A 97 4.51 -7.58 -11.33
CA ILE A 97 5.80 -7.86 -10.69
C ILE A 97 5.98 -9.34 -10.33
N GLY A 98 5.00 -10.19 -10.66
CA GLY A 98 5.02 -11.61 -10.36
C GLY A 98 4.99 -11.92 -8.87
N VAL A 99 4.31 -11.10 -8.08
CA VAL A 99 4.13 -11.30 -6.64
C VAL A 99 2.70 -11.78 -6.38
N PRO A 100 2.50 -12.99 -5.80
CA PRO A 100 1.18 -13.54 -5.57
C PRO A 100 0.48 -12.91 -4.36
N LEU A 101 -0.85 -12.94 -4.38
CA LEU A 101 -1.66 -12.74 -3.18
C LEU A 101 -1.49 -13.92 -2.23
N ALA A 102 -1.50 -13.66 -0.92
CA ALA A 102 -1.31 -14.68 0.12
C ALA A 102 -2.62 -15.14 0.77
N GLY A 103 -3.75 -14.94 0.09
CA GLY A 103 -5.08 -15.26 0.57
C GLY A 103 -6.12 -14.27 0.06
N GLU A 104 -7.35 -14.43 0.55
CA GLU A 104 -8.42 -13.47 0.32
C GLU A 104 -8.13 -12.14 1.03
N ALA A 105 -8.60 -11.04 0.46
CA ALA A 105 -8.51 -9.76 1.14
C ALA A 105 -9.41 -9.74 2.38
N LEU A 106 -8.92 -9.14 3.45
CA LEU A 106 -9.67 -8.94 4.68
C LEU A 106 -10.49 -7.65 4.55
N ALA A 107 -11.80 -7.74 4.72
CA ALA A 107 -12.70 -6.59 4.67
C ALA A 107 -12.47 -5.61 5.84
N GLY A 108 -13.16 -4.47 5.82
CA GLY A 108 -12.98 -3.41 6.82
C GLY A 108 -13.18 -3.84 8.27
N GLN A 109 -13.96 -4.90 8.50
CA GLN A 109 -14.18 -5.53 9.81
C GLN A 109 -13.30 -6.77 10.04
N TYR A 110 -12.05 -6.72 9.60
CA TYR A 110 -11.09 -7.80 9.79
C TYR A 110 -10.85 -8.10 11.28
N SER A 111 -10.42 -9.32 11.57
CA SER A 111 -9.93 -9.70 12.91
C SER A 111 -8.42 -9.48 13.02
N ASP A 112 -7.98 -8.95 14.16
CA ASP A 112 -6.53 -8.82 14.45
C ASP A 112 -5.82 -10.17 14.39
N ALA A 113 -6.52 -11.26 14.73
CA ALA A 113 -5.99 -12.61 14.66
C ALA A 113 -5.64 -13.01 13.21
N ALA A 114 -6.54 -12.76 12.26
CA ALA A 114 -6.29 -13.06 10.84
C ALA A 114 -5.13 -12.22 10.28
N LEU A 115 -5.09 -10.93 10.59
CA LEU A 115 -3.98 -10.06 10.19
C LEU A 115 -2.65 -10.56 10.77
N LYS A 116 -2.60 -10.85 12.08
CA LYS A 116 -1.39 -11.39 12.74
C LYS A 116 -0.96 -12.72 12.16
N GLN A 117 -1.90 -13.60 11.81
CA GLN A 117 -1.61 -14.87 11.17
C GLN A 117 -0.88 -14.67 9.83
N HIS A 118 -1.33 -13.75 8.97
CA HIS A 118 -0.61 -13.45 7.72
C HIS A 118 0.81 -12.93 8.00
N LEU A 119 0.98 -12.00 8.95
CA LEU A 119 2.30 -11.47 9.31
C LEU A 119 3.24 -12.57 9.87
N GLN A 120 2.72 -13.49 10.68
CA GLN A 120 3.48 -14.62 11.24
C GLN A 120 3.91 -15.62 10.16
N GLN A 121 3.10 -15.77 9.11
CA GLN A 121 3.45 -16.57 7.93
C GLN A 121 4.50 -15.88 7.04
N GLY A 122 5.01 -14.70 7.42
CA GLY A 122 5.97 -13.93 6.63
C GLY A 122 5.34 -13.15 5.47
N ASN A 123 4.01 -13.05 5.41
CA ASN A 123 3.33 -12.22 4.44
C ASN A 123 3.36 -10.74 4.87
N THR A 124 3.14 -9.84 3.91
CA THR A 124 2.87 -8.42 4.19
C THR A 124 1.41 -8.11 3.84
N LEU A 125 0.87 -6.99 4.31
CA LEU A 125 -0.48 -6.57 3.95
C LEU A 125 -0.45 -5.17 3.36
N ILE A 126 -1.09 -5.00 2.20
CA ILE A 126 -1.40 -3.68 1.66
C ILE A 126 -2.75 -3.27 2.24
N ALA A 127 -2.79 -2.20 3.03
CA ALA A 127 -4.01 -1.72 3.65
C ALA A 127 -4.54 -0.48 2.92
N GLN A 128 -5.82 -0.51 2.57
CA GLN A 128 -6.59 0.67 2.19
C GLN A 128 -7.15 1.31 3.47
N VAL A 129 -6.81 2.56 3.71
CA VAL A 129 -7.17 3.32 4.91
C VAL A 129 -7.80 4.65 4.54
N GLY A 130 -8.66 5.17 5.42
CA GLY A 130 -9.22 6.51 5.30
C GLY A 130 -8.27 7.56 5.84
N VAL A 131 -8.00 8.58 5.04
CA VAL A 131 -7.31 9.81 5.43
C VAL A 131 -8.26 10.98 5.32
N ASN A 132 -8.25 11.84 6.33
CA ASN A 132 -9.06 13.05 6.29
C ASN A 132 -8.26 14.15 5.56
N ASP A 133 -8.81 14.67 4.47
CA ASP A 133 -8.29 15.87 3.85
C ASP A 133 -8.62 17.07 4.75
N ARG A 134 -7.59 17.68 5.34
CA ARG A 134 -7.76 18.83 6.23
C ARG A 134 -8.40 20.04 5.56
N ALA A 135 -8.24 20.21 4.25
CA ALA A 135 -8.78 21.35 3.52
C ALA A 135 -10.30 21.20 3.29
N THR A 136 -10.75 19.98 2.96
CA THR A 136 -12.14 19.71 2.60
C THR A 136 -12.95 19.06 3.72
N GLY A 137 -12.27 18.50 4.73
CA GLY A 137 -12.84 17.65 5.75
C GLY A 137 -13.33 16.29 5.24
N GLN A 138 -13.16 15.99 3.95
CA GLN A 138 -13.62 14.76 3.33
C GLN A 138 -12.62 13.62 3.57
N ASP A 139 -13.15 12.43 3.79
CA ASP A 139 -12.33 11.23 3.85
C ASP A 139 -11.98 10.77 2.42
N SER A 140 -10.70 10.46 2.23
CA SER A 140 -10.15 9.91 1.00
C SER A 140 -9.49 8.56 1.28
N ALA A 141 -9.48 7.68 0.29
CA ALA A 141 -8.78 6.41 0.42
C ALA A 141 -7.27 6.61 0.19
N HIS A 142 -6.47 5.92 1.00
CA HIS A 142 -5.02 5.90 0.93
C HIS A 142 -4.50 4.48 1.08
N TYR A 143 -3.39 4.15 0.43
CA TYR A 143 -2.76 2.83 0.54
C TYR A 143 -1.48 2.91 1.35
N VAL A 144 -1.33 2.01 2.32
CA VAL A 144 -0.13 1.85 3.15
C VAL A 144 0.31 0.39 3.17
N LEU A 145 1.59 0.14 3.46
CA LEU A 145 2.13 -1.21 3.61
C LEU A 145 2.32 -1.55 5.08
N ILE A 146 1.72 -2.65 5.53
CA ILE A 146 1.95 -3.25 6.86
C ILE A 146 2.86 -4.43 6.67
N HIS A 147 4.02 -4.42 7.35
CA HIS A 147 5.03 -5.42 7.04
C HIS A 147 5.45 -6.32 8.19
N LYS A 148 5.29 -5.90 9.44
CA LYS A 148 5.52 -6.77 10.59
C LYS A 148 4.74 -6.31 11.81
N ALA A 149 4.50 -7.25 12.71
CA ALA A 149 4.11 -6.95 14.07
C ALA A 149 5.36 -6.60 14.91
N THR A 150 5.22 -5.69 15.86
CA THR A 150 6.21 -5.48 16.93
C THR A 150 6.03 -6.53 18.02
N ALA A 151 7.01 -6.65 18.93
CA ALA A 151 6.92 -7.54 20.08
C ALA A 151 5.68 -7.25 20.96
N ASP A 152 5.31 -5.97 21.08
CA ASP A 152 4.15 -5.51 21.85
C ASP A 152 2.81 -5.69 21.11
N GLY A 153 2.82 -6.30 19.92
CA GLY A 153 1.61 -6.53 19.13
C GLY A 153 1.09 -5.32 18.35
N ASN A 154 1.89 -4.25 18.22
CA ASN A 154 1.63 -3.13 17.31
C ASN A 154 2.08 -3.48 15.88
N TYR A 155 1.79 -2.62 14.91
CA TYR A 155 2.12 -2.85 13.50
C TYR A 155 3.08 -1.78 12.99
N VAL A 156 4.11 -2.22 12.26
CA VAL A 156 5.01 -1.30 11.55
C VAL A 156 4.45 -1.06 10.15
N VAL A 157 4.26 0.22 9.83
CA VAL A 157 3.59 0.71 8.63
C VAL A 157 4.55 1.59 7.83
N SER A 158 4.68 1.28 6.55
CA SER A 158 5.33 2.14 5.55
C SER A 158 4.26 2.87 4.76
N ASP A 159 4.08 4.15 5.09
CA ASP A 159 3.18 5.05 4.39
C ASP A 159 3.95 5.81 3.29
N PRO A 160 3.56 5.68 2.01
CA PRO A 160 4.26 6.36 0.92
C PRO A 160 4.22 7.89 1.01
N MET A 161 3.36 8.50 1.83
CA MET A 161 3.36 9.94 2.08
C MET A 161 4.26 10.35 3.25
N ALA A 162 4.63 9.41 4.13
CA ALA A 162 5.54 9.66 5.23
C ALA A 162 7.01 9.61 4.77
N ASN A 163 7.90 10.26 5.53
CA ASN A 163 9.35 10.22 5.27
C ASN A 163 10.01 8.92 5.73
N LYS A 164 9.36 8.17 6.62
CA LYS A 164 9.87 6.93 7.21
C LYS A 164 8.72 6.04 7.69
N PRO A 165 8.95 4.73 7.87
CA PRO A 165 7.99 3.86 8.54
C PRO A 165 7.70 4.31 9.98
N TYR A 166 6.51 4.02 10.47
CA TYR A 166 6.08 4.30 11.84
C TYR A 166 5.30 3.12 12.42
N VAL A 167 4.99 3.18 13.71
CA VAL A 167 4.29 2.12 14.44
C VAL A 167 2.89 2.58 14.82
N ILE A 168 1.89 1.73 14.62
CA ILE A 168 0.50 1.99 15.01
C ILE A 168 -0.07 0.84 15.83
N SER A 169 -0.99 1.16 16.72
CA SER A 169 -1.74 0.15 17.46
C SER A 169 -2.80 -0.55 16.59
N PRO A 170 -3.25 -1.75 16.98
CA PRO A 170 -4.36 -2.42 16.28
C PRO A 170 -5.66 -1.61 16.26
N LYS A 171 -5.93 -0.84 17.31
CA LYS A 171 -7.09 0.07 17.37
C LYS A 171 -6.99 1.15 16.29
N GLN A 172 -5.85 1.82 16.19
CA GLN A 172 -5.61 2.87 15.18
C GLN A 172 -5.72 2.33 13.76
N LEU A 173 -5.19 1.13 13.50
CA LEU A 173 -5.34 0.52 12.18
C LEU A 173 -6.80 0.21 11.85
N ARG A 174 -7.57 -0.38 12.77
CA ARG A 174 -9.01 -0.63 12.57
C ARG A 174 -9.79 0.65 12.28
N GLU A 175 -9.55 1.70 13.05
CA GLU A 175 -10.22 2.99 12.84
C GLU A 175 -9.85 3.58 11.47
N ALA A 176 -8.57 3.50 11.08
CA ALA A 176 -8.12 3.97 9.78
C ALA A 176 -8.73 3.17 8.63
N VAL A 177 -8.71 1.83 8.71
CA VAL A 177 -9.34 0.96 7.70
C VAL A 177 -10.85 1.21 7.65
N GLY A 178 -11.54 1.25 8.79
CA GLY A 178 -12.99 1.47 8.86
C GLY A 178 -13.46 2.80 8.28
N ARG A 179 -12.60 3.83 8.25
CA ARG A 179 -12.90 5.14 7.63
C ARG A 179 -12.68 5.19 6.12
N ALA A 180 -12.03 4.20 5.51
CA ALA A 180 -11.72 4.30 4.09
C ALA A 180 -13.01 4.30 3.25
N PRO A 181 -13.23 5.29 2.36
CA PRO A 181 -14.39 5.27 1.48
C PRO A 181 -14.24 4.19 0.38
N PRO A 182 -15.35 3.70 -0.21
CA PRO A 182 -16.74 4.09 0.08
C PRO A 182 -17.40 3.35 1.27
N ASP A 183 -17.02 2.10 1.55
CA ASP A 183 -17.75 1.21 2.48
C ASP A 183 -16.83 0.60 3.57
N GLY A 184 -15.72 1.28 3.87
CA GLY A 184 -14.62 0.73 4.64
C GLY A 184 -13.48 0.24 3.75
N GLY A 185 -12.30 0.16 4.34
CA GLY A 185 -11.07 -0.27 3.69
C GLY A 185 -10.92 -1.78 3.64
N LEU A 186 -9.77 -2.20 3.13
CA LEU A 186 -9.44 -3.60 2.87
C LEU A 186 -7.98 -3.82 3.26
N LEU A 187 -7.65 -5.04 3.67
CA LEU A 187 -6.26 -5.49 3.75
C LEU A 187 -6.04 -6.60 2.74
N ILE A 188 -5.07 -6.41 1.86
CA ILE A 188 -4.71 -7.37 0.81
C ILE A 188 -3.45 -8.09 1.27
N PRO A 189 -3.53 -9.38 1.67
CA PRO A 189 -2.35 -10.16 2.01
C PRO A 189 -1.51 -10.42 0.77
N VAL A 190 -0.23 -10.12 0.86
CA VAL A 190 0.74 -10.28 -0.21
C VAL A 190 1.82 -11.25 0.24
N GLY A 191 2.17 -12.20 -0.62
CA GLY A 191 3.19 -13.20 -0.32
C GLY A 191 4.49 -12.56 0.15
N GLY A 192 5.15 -13.17 1.13
CA GLY A 192 6.53 -12.84 1.48
C GLY A 192 7.54 -13.42 0.48
N PRO A 193 8.73 -12.82 0.32
CA PRO A 193 9.78 -13.36 -0.56
C PRO A 193 10.20 -14.79 -0.17
N GLY A 194 10.15 -15.14 1.13
CA GLY A 194 10.40 -16.51 1.60
C GLY A 194 9.32 -17.53 1.20
N ASN A 195 8.10 -17.07 0.90
CA ASN A 195 6.97 -17.92 0.52
C ASN A 195 6.88 -18.14 -1.00
N ALA A 196 7.73 -17.46 -1.78
CA ALA A 196 7.81 -17.56 -3.24
C ALA A 196 8.02 -18.99 -3.73
N SER A 197 8.88 -19.74 -3.04
CA SER A 197 9.23 -21.11 -3.40
C SER A 197 8.04 -22.06 -3.22
N ALA A 198 7.27 -21.89 -2.13
CA ALA A 198 6.08 -22.68 -1.87
C ALA A 198 4.95 -22.39 -2.86
N ALA A 199 4.71 -21.11 -3.18
CA ALA A 199 3.69 -20.70 -4.14
C ALA A 199 4.04 -21.16 -5.57
N ALA A 200 5.29 -20.99 -6.02
CA ALA A 200 5.74 -21.47 -7.33
C ALA A 200 5.62 -23.00 -7.46
N THR A 201 5.90 -23.73 -6.38
CA THR A 201 5.76 -25.19 -6.33
C THR A 201 4.28 -25.61 -6.39
N ALA A 202 3.40 -24.93 -5.65
CA ALA A 202 1.96 -25.19 -5.68
C ALA A 202 1.33 -24.90 -7.06
N SER A 203 1.70 -23.80 -7.71
CA SER A 203 1.27 -23.48 -9.07
C SER A 203 1.81 -24.45 -10.12
N SER A 204 3.04 -24.93 -9.96
CA SER A 204 3.63 -25.96 -10.83
C SER A 204 2.90 -27.31 -10.70
N LEU A 205 2.58 -27.72 -9.47
CA LEU A 205 1.83 -28.95 -9.19
C LEU A 205 0.38 -28.88 -9.72
N ALA A 206 -0.28 -27.72 -9.60
CA ALA A 206 -1.63 -27.52 -10.13
C ALA A 206 -1.69 -27.53 -11.67
N SER A 207 -0.57 -27.20 -12.33
CA SER A 207 -0.49 -27.17 -13.80
C SER A 207 0.00 -28.49 -14.42
N GLY A 208 0.36 -29.47 -13.58
CA GLY A 208 1.16 -30.65 -13.97
C GLY A 208 0.44 -31.99 -14.02
N GLN A 209 -0.89 -32.08 -13.95
CA GLN A 209 -1.61 -33.35 -14.15
C GLN A 209 -2.01 -33.55 -15.63
N PRO A 210 -1.30 -34.41 -16.40
CA PRO A 210 -1.88 -34.98 -17.60
C PRO A 210 -2.96 -35.97 -17.16
N VAL A 211 -4.21 -35.67 -17.50
CA VAL A 211 -5.31 -36.63 -17.37
C VAL A 211 -4.99 -37.80 -18.31
N PRO A 212 -4.86 -39.05 -17.83
CA PRO A 212 -4.70 -40.18 -18.73
C PRO A 212 -5.96 -40.31 -19.58
N ALA A 213 -5.77 -40.34 -20.90
CA ALA A 213 -6.84 -40.55 -21.86
C ALA A 213 -7.45 -41.94 -21.65
N GLU A 214 -8.62 -41.98 -21.02
CA GLU A 214 -9.43 -43.19 -20.91
C GLU A 214 -10.18 -43.38 -22.24
N THR A 215 -9.72 -44.38 -22.99
CA THR A 215 -10.39 -44.93 -24.18
C THR A 215 -11.81 -45.38 -23.86
N ALA A 216 -12.81 -44.57 -24.24
CA ALA A 216 -14.21 -44.99 -24.26
C ALA A 216 -14.57 -45.53 -25.65
N ARG A 217 -14.92 -46.82 -25.65
CA ARG A 217 -15.46 -47.58 -26.77
C ARG A 217 -16.84 -47.07 -27.19
N THR A 218 -17.10 -47.29 -28.46
CA THR A 218 -18.37 -47.26 -29.20
C THR A 218 -19.55 -47.86 -28.43
N ASP A 219 -20.70 -47.20 -28.48
CA ASP A 219 -21.95 -47.87 -28.88
C ASP A 219 -23.00 -46.87 -29.37
N ALA A 220 -23.71 -47.30 -30.41
CA ALA A 220 -24.72 -46.56 -31.15
C ALA A 220 -26.08 -46.60 -30.44
N PHE A 221 -26.86 -45.51 -30.53
CA PHE A 221 -28.31 -45.62 -30.47
C PHE A 221 -29.01 -44.54 -31.30
N VAL A 222 -29.99 -45.01 -32.07
CA VAL A 222 -30.85 -44.32 -33.05
C VAL A 222 -32.14 -43.87 -32.36
N GLY A 223 -32.70 -42.70 -32.68
CA GLY A 223 -34.03 -42.35 -32.19
C GLY A 223 -34.58 -40.95 -32.51
N ALA A 224 -35.10 -40.82 -33.73
CA ALA A 224 -36.09 -39.88 -34.29
C ALA A 224 -36.82 -38.80 -33.42
N SER A 225 -36.82 -37.58 -33.97
CA SER A 225 -37.95 -36.70 -34.33
C SER A 225 -39.14 -36.46 -33.38
N ARG A 226 -39.46 -35.18 -33.11
CA ARG A 226 -40.80 -34.59 -33.36
C ARG A 226 -40.86 -33.06 -33.21
N THR A 227 -41.69 -32.49 -34.07
CA THR A 227 -42.08 -31.08 -34.29
C THR A 227 -43.39 -30.71 -33.57
N SER A 228 -43.55 -29.45 -33.13
CA SER A 228 -44.83 -28.66 -33.06
C SER A 228 -44.50 -27.30 -32.39
N ARG A 229 -44.72 -26.08 -32.91
CA ARG A 229 -45.81 -25.38 -33.63
C ARG A 229 -47.00 -24.97 -32.73
N GLY A 230 -47.24 -23.64 -32.66
CA GLY A 230 -48.48 -22.95 -32.23
C GLY A 230 -48.50 -22.56 -30.76
N THR A 231 -49.03 -21.42 -30.29
CA THR A 231 -49.90 -20.39 -30.88
C THR A 231 -49.86 -19.13 -29.98
N ALA A 232 -50.18 -17.99 -30.58
CA ALA A 232 -50.37 -16.69 -29.93
C ALA A 232 -51.74 -16.58 -29.23
N GLU A 233 -51.82 -15.76 -28.17
CA GLU A 233 -53.07 -15.10 -27.76
C GLU A 233 -52.77 -13.83 -26.95
N MET A 234 -53.33 -12.70 -27.40
CA MET A 234 -53.56 -11.50 -26.58
C MET A 234 -54.94 -11.62 -25.91
N PRO A 235 -55.25 -10.83 -24.85
CA PRO A 235 -56.08 -9.65 -25.13
C PRO A 235 -55.84 -8.39 -24.27
N LEU A 236 -56.35 -7.30 -24.88
CA LEU A 236 -56.73 -5.92 -24.53
C LEU A 236 -56.99 -5.45 -23.07
N PRO A 237 -57.07 -4.10 -22.87
CA PRO A 237 -56.97 -3.41 -21.57
C PRO A 237 -58.33 -3.07 -20.94
N SER A 238 -58.31 -2.61 -19.68
CA SER A 238 -59.47 -1.97 -19.02
C SER A 238 -59.05 -0.71 -18.25
N LEU A 239 -59.96 0.26 -18.32
CA LEU A 239 -59.88 1.64 -17.86
C LEU A 239 -60.16 1.77 -16.34
N LEU A 240 -59.56 2.82 -15.76
CA LEU A 240 -59.84 3.66 -14.55
C LEU A 240 -61.24 3.58 -13.88
N PRO A 241 -61.51 4.18 -12.67
CA PRO A 241 -60.73 5.15 -11.87
C PRO A 241 -60.73 4.91 -10.32
N THR A 242 -60.17 5.88 -9.56
CA THR A 242 -60.72 6.56 -8.34
C THR A 242 -59.71 6.68 -7.17
N ALA A 243 -59.43 7.92 -6.74
CA ALA A 243 -58.75 8.34 -5.51
C ALA A 243 -59.72 8.27 -4.29
N PRO A 244 -59.39 8.58 -3.00
CA PRO A 244 -58.34 9.48 -2.51
C PRO A 244 -57.61 9.05 -1.20
N ALA A 245 -56.84 10.02 -0.70
CA ALA A 245 -55.84 10.01 0.37
C ALA A 245 -56.25 9.44 1.75
N ALA A 246 -55.26 8.82 2.41
CA ALA A 246 -55.17 8.77 3.86
C ALA A 246 -53.71 8.88 4.31
N ARG A 247 -53.46 9.81 5.25
CA ARG A 247 -52.23 9.95 6.03
C ARG A 247 -51.96 8.68 6.83
N GLY A 248 -50.72 8.21 6.81
CA GLY A 248 -50.21 7.16 7.68
C GLY A 248 -48.74 7.38 7.96
N GLU A 249 -48.41 7.37 9.25
CA GLU A 249 -47.12 7.69 9.85
C GLU A 249 -45.99 6.78 9.36
N GLY A 250 -44.86 7.37 8.99
CA GLY A 250 -43.67 6.65 8.57
C GLY A 250 -42.91 6.09 9.77
N ALA A 251 -43.08 4.80 10.05
CA ALA A 251 -42.10 4.00 10.76
C ALA A 251 -41.01 3.59 9.77
N THR A 252 -39.81 4.16 9.91
CA THR A 252 -38.64 3.82 9.10
C THR A 252 -38.11 2.46 9.51
N VAL A 253 -38.47 1.43 8.73
CA VAL A 253 -37.82 0.11 8.76
C VAL A 253 -36.44 0.23 8.13
N LEU A 254 -35.40 -0.05 8.91
CA LEU A 254 -34.02 -0.20 8.44
C LEU A 254 -33.89 -1.47 7.59
N PRO A 255 -33.42 -1.40 6.33
CA PRO A 255 -32.93 -2.59 5.64
C PRO A 255 -31.51 -2.91 6.11
N SER A 256 -31.33 -4.11 6.67
CA SER A 256 -30.03 -4.74 6.86
C SER A 256 -29.41 -5.03 5.48
N ARG A 257 -28.23 -4.48 5.21
CA ARG A 257 -27.53 -4.65 3.93
C ARG A 257 -26.30 -5.53 4.12
N ALA A 258 -26.49 -6.82 3.87
CA ALA A 258 -25.42 -7.73 3.49
C ALA A 258 -25.04 -7.45 2.03
N GLY A 259 -23.76 -7.21 1.75
CA GLY A 259 -23.32 -6.93 0.38
C GLY A 259 -21.91 -6.39 0.28
N ALA A 260 -20.92 -7.18 0.70
CA ALA A 260 -19.50 -6.92 0.38
C ALA A 260 -18.68 -8.19 0.07
N GLU A 261 -19.27 -9.39 0.12
CA GLU A 261 -18.47 -10.63 0.12
C GLU A 261 -18.14 -11.20 -1.27
N SER A 262 -18.66 -10.66 -2.37
CA SER A 262 -18.58 -11.35 -3.69
C SER A 262 -17.57 -10.78 -4.69
N LEU A 263 -16.89 -9.67 -4.41
CA LEU A 263 -16.09 -8.98 -5.44
C LEU A 263 -14.67 -9.54 -5.68
N LEU A 264 -14.13 -10.38 -4.80
CA LEU A 264 -12.75 -10.88 -4.92
C LEU A 264 -12.62 -12.40 -5.16
N GLN A 265 -13.71 -13.15 -5.11
CA GLN A 265 -13.69 -14.60 -5.40
C GLN A 265 -13.33 -14.94 -6.85
N GLY A 266 -13.43 -13.97 -7.77
CA GLY A 266 -13.07 -14.17 -9.19
C GLY A 266 -11.58 -14.14 -9.52
N LEU A 267 -10.70 -13.75 -8.58
CA LEU A 267 -9.26 -13.58 -8.87
C LEU A 267 -8.40 -14.82 -8.58
N ASN A 268 -8.92 -15.80 -7.84
CA ASN A 268 -8.19 -17.04 -7.54
C ASN A 268 -8.30 -18.11 -8.65
N THR A 269 -9.02 -17.86 -9.75
CA THR A 269 -9.23 -18.82 -10.85
C THR A 269 -8.74 -18.35 -12.23
N ALA A 270 -8.18 -17.14 -12.34
CA ALA A 270 -7.64 -16.64 -13.61
C ALA A 270 -6.26 -17.25 -13.91
N THR A 271 -6.28 -18.45 -14.48
CA THR A 271 -5.13 -19.09 -15.12
C THR A 271 -4.71 -18.21 -16.32
N LEU A 272 -3.54 -17.58 -16.23
CA LEU A 272 -2.89 -16.87 -17.34
C LEU A 272 -2.52 -17.90 -18.43
N ALA A 273 -3.39 -18.04 -19.44
CA ALA A 273 -3.09 -18.80 -20.64
C ALA A 273 -1.96 -18.09 -21.42
N SER A 274 -0.76 -18.65 -21.38
CA SER A 274 0.38 -18.24 -22.20
C SER A 274 0.14 -18.67 -23.65
N THR A 275 0.12 -17.71 -24.56
CA THR A 275 0.05 -17.94 -26.01
C THR A 275 1.40 -18.45 -26.50
N THR A 276 1.57 -19.76 -26.56
CA THR A 276 2.68 -20.37 -27.32
C THR A 276 2.17 -20.71 -28.72
N GLY A 277 2.63 -19.93 -29.70
CA GLY A 277 2.41 -20.22 -31.11
C GLY A 277 3.21 -21.45 -31.53
N ALA A 278 2.50 -22.48 -31.96
CA ALA A 278 3.06 -23.67 -32.58
C ALA A 278 3.55 -23.31 -34.00
N PHE A 279 4.84 -23.45 -34.26
CA PHE A 279 5.37 -23.58 -35.62
C PHE A 279 5.62 -25.07 -35.90
N ALA A 280 4.99 -25.54 -36.97
CA ALA A 280 5.02 -26.91 -37.45
C ALA A 280 6.42 -27.33 -37.90
N GLY A 281 6.76 -28.59 -37.60
CA GLY A 281 7.98 -29.23 -38.05
C GLY A 281 7.95 -29.68 -39.51
N SER A 282 9.15 -29.91 -40.05
CA SER A 282 9.43 -30.83 -41.16
C SER A 282 10.88 -31.33 -41.03
N PRO A 283 11.20 -32.53 -41.57
CA PRO A 283 12.21 -33.40 -40.97
C PRO A 283 13.60 -33.38 -41.64
N ALA A 284 14.58 -33.76 -40.81
CA ALA A 284 15.82 -34.51 -41.06
C ALA A 284 16.57 -34.40 -42.40
N ALA A 285 17.82 -33.94 -42.32
CA ALA A 285 18.92 -34.45 -43.14
C ALA A 285 20.19 -34.57 -42.27
N SER A 286 20.78 -35.76 -42.26
CA SER A 286 21.98 -36.15 -41.51
C SER A 286 23.24 -35.86 -42.32
N VAL A 287 24.23 -35.16 -41.76
CA VAL A 287 25.60 -34.98 -42.32
C VAL A 287 26.59 -34.83 -41.13
N PRO A 288 27.86 -35.32 -41.23
CA PRO A 288 28.54 -35.95 -40.10
C PRO A 288 29.45 -35.03 -39.26
N LEU A 289 29.91 -35.60 -38.15
CA LEU A 289 30.86 -35.06 -37.18
C LEU A 289 32.14 -34.51 -37.82
N GLU A 290 32.48 -33.27 -37.47
CA GLU A 290 33.86 -32.80 -37.42
C GLU A 290 34.01 -31.85 -36.23
N ALA A 291 34.93 -32.16 -35.33
CA ALA A 291 35.23 -31.37 -34.14
C ALA A 291 36.42 -30.43 -34.41
N PRO A 292 36.40 -29.20 -33.87
CA PRO A 292 37.64 -28.60 -33.44
C PRO A 292 37.61 -28.07 -31.99
N VAL A 293 38.76 -28.27 -31.35
CA VAL A 293 39.23 -27.85 -30.03
C VAL A 293 39.28 -26.30 -29.93
N PRO A 294 39.08 -25.69 -28.74
CA PRO A 294 38.80 -24.26 -28.62
C PRO A 294 40.04 -23.36 -28.76
N ALA A 295 39.89 -22.26 -29.50
CA ALA A 295 40.80 -21.13 -29.42
C ALA A 295 40.34 -20.18 -28.29
N ALA A 296 41.27 -19.83 -27.40
CA ALA A 296 41.07 -18.86 -26.34
C ALA A 296 40.77 -17.47 -26.92
N PHE A 297 39.78 -16.79 -26.35
CA PHE A 297 39.52 -15.38 -26.62
C PHE A 297 40.68 -14.54 -26.05
N SER A 298 41.57 -14.07 -26.91
CA SER A 298 42.52 -12.99 -26.58
C SER A 298 41.83 -11.65 -26.82
N VAL A 299 41.56 -10.93 -25.74
CA VAL A 299 41.14 -9.52 -25.79
C VAL A 299 42.40 -8.67 -26.00
N PRO A 300 42.47 -7.78 -26.99
CA PRO A 300 43.62 -6.90 -27.17
C PRO A 300 43.72 -5.88 -26.01
N ASP A 301 44.94 -5.57 -25.58
CA ASP A 301 45.28 -4.67 -24.45
C ASP A 301 44.81 -3.20 -24.60
N ASN A 302 44.04 -2.91 -25.64
CA ASN A 302 43.62 -1.56 -26.03
C ASN A 302 42.10 -1.39 -25.95
N ALA A 303 41.37 -2.39 -25.43
CA ALA A 303 39.89 -2.39 -25.39
C ALA A 303 39.28 -1.37 -24.39
N LEU A 304 40.10 -0.62 -23.67
CA LEU A 304 39.67 0.40 -22.69
C LEU A 304 40.29 1.78 -22.94
N GLU A 305 41.09 1.98 -24.01
CA GLU A 305 41.57 3.31 -24.39
C GLU A 305 40.43 4.13 -24.99
N GLY A 306 39.89 5.07 -24.20
CA GLY A 306 38.82 5.99 -24.60
C GLY A 306 37.61 6.00 -23.67
N ILE A 307 37.58 5.18 -22.61
CA ILE A 307 36.54 5.28 -21.58
C ILE A 307 36.94 6.36 -20.57
N ASP A 308 36.19 7.46 -20.56
CA ASP A 308 36.32 8.54 -19.60
C ASP A 308 35.94 8.03 -18.19
N THR A 309 36.93 7.60 -17.41
CA THR A 309 36.74 7.12 -16.03
C THR A 309 36.63 8.26 -15.01
N ARG A 310 36.23 9.47 -15.44
CA ARG A 310 35.88 10.54 -14.51
C ARG A 310 34.58 10.19 -13.81
N PHE A 311 34.71 9.49 -12.68
CA PHE A 311 33.70 9.46 -11.65
C PHE A 311 33.41 10.91 -11.23
N HIS A 312 32.30 11.45 -11.71
CA HIS A 312 31.67 12.58 -11.06
C HIS A 312 31.20 12.09 -9.70
N GLU A 313 31.95 12.48 -8.67
CA GLU A 313 31.53 12.46 -7.28
C GLU A 313 30.09 12.99 -7.22
N ALA A 314 29.17 12.16 -6.71
CA ALA A 314 27.76 12.51 -6.66
C ALA A 314 27.62 13.84 -5.92
N ALA A 315 27.14 14.87 -6.63
CA ALA A 315 26.88 16.17 -6.04
C ALA A 315 26.06 15.95 -4.77
N ALA A 316 26.62 16.39 -3.64
CA ALA A 316 25.98 16.34 -2.34
C ALA A 316 24.52 16.80 -2.51
N ALA A 317 23.58 16.00 -1.98
CA ALA A 317 22.16 16.29 -2.02
C ALA A 317 21.95 17.76 -1.62
N GLY A 318 21.57 18.58 -2.60
CA GLY A 318 21.31 19.99 -2.36
C GLY A 318 20.25 20.19 -1.28
N PRO A 319 20.17 21.39 -0.69
CA PRO A 319 19.16 21.70 0.32
C PRO A 319 17.78 21.29 -0.20
N ALA A 320 17.03 20.54 0.62
CA ALA A 320 15.71 20.07 0.26
C ALA A 320 14.86 21.25 -0.21
N LEU A 321 14.49 21.27 -1.50
CA LEU A 321 13.61 22.28 -2.05
C LEU A 321 12.31 22.29 -1.23
N PRO A 322 11.79 23.48 -0.87
CA PRO A 322 10.52 23.58 -0.16
C PRO A 322 9.43 22.92 -1.02
N LEU A 323 8.56 22.16 -0.35
CA LEU A 323 7.39 21.54 -0.99
C LEU A 323 6.60 22.63 -1.72
N SER A 324 6.23 22.36 -2.97
CA SER A 324 5.34 23.21 -3.75
C SER A 324 3.99 23.37 -3.03
N THR A 325 3.26 24.45 -3.30
CA THR A 325 1.95 24.71 -2.70
C THR A 325 1.00 23.52 -2.90
N ALA A 326 1.04 22.87 -4.07
CA ALA A 326 0.26 21.66 -4.35
C ALA A 326 0.69 20.45 -3.50
N GLU A 327 1.98 20.27 -3.22
CA GLU A 327 2.47 19.20 -2.34
C GLU A 327 2.11 19.47 -0.87
N GLN A 328 2.08 20.73 -0.43
CA GLN A 328 1.62 21.10 0.91
C GLN A 328 0.11 20.85 1.09
N HIS A 329 -0.70 21.14 0.06
CA HIS A 329 -2.13 20.82 0.05
C HIS A 329 -2.39 19.31 0.08
N ASN A 330 -1.48 18.51 -0.51
CA ASN A 330 -1.61 17.06 -0.59
C ASN A 330 -0.96 16.32 0.59
N LEU A 331 -0.39 17.00 1.58
CA LEU A 331 0.03 16.36 2.84
C LEU A 331 -1.19 16.06 3.71
N ALA A 332 -1.98 15.07 3.28
CA ALA A 332 -2.81 14.31 4.20
C ALA A 332 -1.87 13.45 5.04
N SER A 333 -1.38 13.99 6.17
CA SER A 333 -0.92 13.12 7.23
C SER A 333 -2.11 12.22 7.58
N LEU A 334 -1.93 10.90 7.58
CA LEU A 334 -2.78 10.03 8.36
C LEU A 334 -2.92 10.70 9.73
N ASP A 335 -4.07 11.34 10.01
CA ASP A 335 -4.39 11.94 11.31
C ASP A 335 -4.69 10.77 12.24
N ILE A 336 -3.69 9.92 12.43
CA ILE A 336 -3.60 8.91 13.46
C ILE A 336 -3.17 9.71 14.67
N ARG A 337 -4.14 10.41 15.25
CA ARG A 337 -3.93 11.17 16.48
C ARG A 337 -3.38 10.18 17.51
N TYR A 338 -2.18 10.48 17.98
CA TYR A 338 -1.60 9.78 19.12
C TYR A 338 -2.57 9.97 20.29
N GLY A 339 -2.95 8.87 20.92
CA GLY A 339 -3.67 8.89 22.19
C GLY A 339 -2.76 9.43 23.28
N GLN A 340 -2.57 10.74 23.33
CA GLN A 340 -2.73 11.45 24.59
C GLN A 340 -4.10 12.12 24.53
N GLU A 341 -4.85 12.02 25.61
CA GLU A 341 -6.02 12.85 25.87
C GLU A 341 -5.59 14.32 25.92
N SER A 342 -5.24 14.93 24.78
CA SER A 342 -5.56 16.31 24.59
C SER A 342 -7.07 16.33 24.54
N VAL A 343 -7.69 16.68 25.68
CA VAL A 343 -9.02 17.26 25.72
C VAL A 343 -9.13 18.10 24.45
N GLN A 344 -9.96 17.68 23.50
CA GLN A 344 -10.32 18.53 22.38
C GLN A 344 -10.97 19.74 23.03
N ALA A 345 -10.16 20.76 23.32
CA ALA A 345 -10.65 22.04 23.76
C ALA A 345 -11.55 22.47 22.60
N ALA A 346 -12.85 22.52 22.87
CA ALA A 346 -13.81 23.04 21.92
C ALA A 346 -13.23 24.34 21.33
N PRO A 347 -13.38 24.57 20.00
CA PRO A 347 -12.78 25.72 19.35
C PRO A 347 -13.07 26.97 20.17
N VAL A 348 -12.01 27.65 20.60
CA VAL A 348 -12.15 28.80 21.49
C VAL A 348 -12.86 29.88 20.70
N LYS A 349 -14.11 30.16 21.09
CA LYS A 349 -14.98 31.15 20.44
C LYS A 349 -14.61 32.59 20.79
N GLU A 350 -13.66 32.78 21.69
CA GLU A 350 -13.16 34.08 22.12
C GLU A 350 -11.72 34.28 21.65
N GLN A 351 -11.42 35.49 21.18
CA GLN A 351 -10.08 35.85 20.77
C GLN A 351 -9.16 35.86 21.99
N ILE A 352 -8.08 35.08 21.94
CA ILE A 352 -7.18 34.91 23.10
C ILE A 352 -6.28 36.14 23.23
N THR A 353 -5.90 36.74 22.09
CA THR A 353 -5.08 37.94 22.08
C THR A 353 -5.92 39.19 22.32
N SER A 354 -5.43 40.11 23.17
CA SER A 354 -6.07 41.41 23.38
C SER A 354 -6.26 42.14 22.04
N GLN A 355 -7.40 42.81 21.87
CA GLN A 355 -7.69 43.57 20.64
C GLN A 355 -6.70 44.72 20.45
N GLU A 356 -6.22 45.31 21.54
CA GLU A 356 -5.41 46.54 21.55
C GLU A 356 -3.94 46.30 21.16
N GLN A 357 -3.39 45.12 21.44
CA GLN A 357 -1.98 44.82 21.18
C GLN A 357 -1.78 44.36 19.73
N ASN A 358 -0.73 44.82 19.05
CA ASN A 358 -0.46 44.34 17.69
C ASN A 358 0.17 42.92 17.71
N VAL A 359 0.08 42.21 16.57
CA VAL A 359 0.60 40.83 16.41
C VAL A 359 2.09 40.71 16.78
N GLU A 360 2.90 41.72 16.49
CA GLU A 360 4.33 41.72 16.72
C GLU A 360 4.71 41.92 18.19
N GLN A 361 3.97 42.76 18.92
CA GLN A 361 4.13 42.93 20.36
C GLN A 361 3.78 41.62 21.09
N ILE A 362 2.64 41.01 20.74
CA ILE A 362 2.21 39.73 21.31
C ILE A 362 3.23 38.63 21.00
N SER A 363 3.69 38.53 19.75
CA SER A 363 4.66 37.51 19.37
C SER A 363 5.99 37.67 20.13
N ARG A 364 6.48 38.90 20.29
CA ARG A 364 7.69 39.20 21.08
C ARG A 364 7.52 38.85 22.56
N GLU A 365 6.37 39.17 23.14
CA GLU A 365 6.07 38.83 24.53
C GLU A 365 6.06 37.31 24.74
N LEU A 366 5.43 36.56 23.84
CA LEU A 366 5.37 35.10 23.93
C LEU A 366 6.74 34.44 23.73
N LEU A 367 7.58 34.98 22.84
CA LEU A 367 8.98 34.54 22.71
C LEU A 367 9.78 34.86 23.98
N SER A 368 9.62 36.03 24.59
CA SER A 368 10.27 36.37 25.86
C SER A 368 9.79 35.49 27.03
N ARG A 369 8.51 35.09 27.06
CA ARG A 369 8.00 34.09 28.01
C ARG A 369 8.62 32.72 27.77
N LYS A 370 8.87 32.36 26.50
CA LYS A 370 9.54 31.10 26.12
C LYS A 370 10.97 31.04 26.64
N GLU A 371 11.74 32.10 26.46
CA GLU A 371 13.12 32.20 26.97
C GLU A 371 13.17 32.02 28.49
N ARG A 372 12.15 32.53 29.20
CA ARG A 372 11.99 32.37 30.65
C ARG A 372 11.42 31.02 31.09
N LYS A 373 11.13 30.10 30.14
CA LYS A 373 10.52 28.79 30.39
C LYS A 373 9.21 28.87 31.19
N ASP A 374 8.36 29.84 30.85
CA ASP A 374 7.04 30.00 31.47
C ASP A 374 6.17 28.74 31.25
N PRO A 375 5.74 28.02 32.32
CA PRO A 375 4.95 26.80 32.19
C PRO A 375 3.55 27.04 31.61
N GLU A 376 3.00 28.26 31.73
CA GLU A 376 1.69 28.61 31.19
C GLU A 376 1.73 28.87 29.68
N LEU A 377 2.92 29.12 29.12
CA LEU A 377 3.09 29.37 27.68
C LEU A 377 2.60 28.20 26.84
N THR A 378 2.87 26.97 27.26
CA THR A 378 2.44 25.76 26.54
C THR A 378 0.92 25.70 26.40
N ARG A 379 0.18 26.03 27.47
CA ARG A 379 -1.29 26.08 27.43
C ARG A 379 -1.78 27.20 26.53
N LEU A 380 -1.15 28.38 26.58
CA LEU A 380 -1.53 29.50 25.75
C LEU A 380 -1.31 29.21 24.25
N LEU A 381 -0.19 28.59 23.89
CA LEU A 381 0.10 28.22 22.50
C LEU A 381 -0.89 27.16 21.98
N ALA A 382 -1.24 26.17 22.81
CA ALA A 382 -2.27 25.19 22.47
C ALA A 382 -3.63 25.85 22.23
N ARG A 383 -4.01 26.85 23.06
CA ARG A 383 -5.21 27.64 22.85
C ARG A 383 -5.15 28.44 21.54
N LEU A 384 -4.02 29.08 21.23
CA LEU A 384 -3.81 29.82 19.97
C LEU A 384 -3.92 28.91 18.74
N GLU A 385 -3.46 27.67 18.82
CA GLU A 385 -3.59 26.69 17.75
C GLU A 385 -5.04 26.27 17.49
N SER A 386 -5.83 26.17 18.56
CA SER A 386 -7.28 25.92 18.47
C SER A 386 -8.13 27.16 18.13
N SER A 387 -7.52 28.34 17.98
CA SER A 387 -8.25 29.59 17.75
C SER A 387 -8.77 29.72 16.31
N LEU A 388 -10.00 30.22 16.20
CA LEU A 388 -10.63 30.55 14.92
C LEU A 388 -10.30 31.97 14.45
N PHE A 389 -9.68 32.79 15.30
CA PHE A 389 -9.40 34.19 14.99
C PHE A 389 -8.13 34.34 14.15
N SER A 390 -8.22 35.14 13.08
CA SER A 390 -7.12 35.36 12.14
C SER A 390 -5.88 35.95 12.82
N LYS A 391 -6.06 36.85 13.79
CA LYS A 391 -4.99 37.48 14.56
C LYS A 391 -4.20 36.46 15.40
N ASP A 392 -4.89 35.56 16.08
CA ASP A 392 -4.27 34.50 16.89
C ASP A 392 -3.45 33.55 16.02
N ARG A 393 -3.96 33.19 14.83
CA ARG A 393 -3.22 32.40 13.84
C ARG A 393 -2.00 33.13 13.29
N GLN A 394 -2.08 34.44 13.08
CA GLN A 394 -0.93 35.25 12.64
C GLN A 394 0.16 35.30 13.71
N VAL A 395 -0.21 35.44 14.99
CA VAL A 395 0.73 35.38 16.13
C VAL A 395 1.42 34.01 16.16
N LEU A 396 0.65 32.91 16.10
CA LEU A 396 1.20 31.55 16.12
C LEU A 396 2.16 31.30 14.95
N ASN A 397 1.78 31.69 13.72
CA ASN A 397 2.63 31.54 12.53
C ASN A 397 3.90 32.38 12.61
N ARG A 398 3.88 33.52 13.29
CA ARG A 398 5.10 34.30 13.52
C ARG A 398 6.02 33.62 14.52
N ILE A 399 5.49 33.14 15.64
CA ILE A 399 6.27 32.39 16.64
C ILE A 399 6.91 31.16 16.01
N LYS A 400 6.15 30.37 15.22
CA LYS A 400 6.67 29.21 14.49
C LYS A 400 7.82 29.59 13.53
N ARG A 401 7.74 30.73 12.85
CA ARG A 401 8.82 31.22 11.96
C ARG A 401 10.07 31.67 12.70
N GLU A 402 9.92 32.39 13.81
CA GLU A 402 11.08 32.82 14.61
C GLU A 402 11.76 31.64 15.29
N ASP A 403 10.99 30.65 15.76
CA ASP A 403 11.55 29.42 16.35
C ASP A 403 12.35 28.57 15.35
N LEU A 404 11.99 28.63 14.06
CA LEU A 404 12.75 28.00 12.99
C LEU A 404 14.04 28.76 12.64
N ARG A 405 14.10 30.06 12.93
CA ARG A 405 15.28 30.90 12.65
C ARG A 405 16.35 30.77 13.73
N ASP A 406 15.95 30.62 14.98
CA ASP A 406 16.85 30.37 16.10
C ASP A 406 16.36 29.16 16.90
N PRO A 407 16.55 27.93 16.36
CA PRO A 407 16.29 26.71 17.09
C PRO A 407 17.40 26.57 18.13
N GLY A 408 17.28 27.29 19.26
CA GLY A 408 18.36 27.54 20.22
C GLY A 408 19.35 26.38 20.35
N ILE A 409 20.63 26.70 20.13
CA ILE A 409 21.78 25.78 20.00
C ILE A 409 21.57 24.48 20.80
N GLY A 410 21.27 23.39 20.09
CA GLY A 410 21.20 22.03 20.64
C GLY A 410 19.82 21.52 21.10
N LYS A 411 18.71 22.18 20.79
CA LYS A 411 17.36 21.69 21.15
C LYS A 411 16.51 21.40 19.91
N LYS A 412 15.83 20.24 19.93
CA LYS A 412 14.81 19.86 18.94
C LYS A 412 13.84 21.02 18.77
N THR A 413 13.51 21.35 17.53
CA THR A 413 12.44 22.29 17.22
C THR A 413 11.16 21.86 17.93
N TRP A 414 10.45 22.81 18.55
CA TRP A 414 9.27 22.52 19.36
C TRP A 414 8.18 21.77 18.56
N ILE A 415 8.18 21.92 17.23
CA ILE A 415 7.38 21.14 16.27
C ILE A 415 7.51 19.62 16.44
N ASP A 416 8.65 19.13 16.95
CA ASP A 416 8.89 17.69 17.14
C ASP A 416 8.44 17.16 18.52
N SER A 417 7.90 18.02 19.39
CA SER A 417 7.51 17.67 20.78
C SER A 417 5.99 17.70 21.03
N PHE A 418 5.17 17.89 19.99
CA PHE A 418 3.70 17.85 20.05
C PHE A 418 3.15 16.66 19.28
#